data_AF-A0AB36CV94-F1
#
_entry.id   AF-A0AB36CV94-F1
#
_cell.length_a   1.000
_cell.length_b   1.000
_cell.length_c   1.000
_cell.angle_alpha   90.00
_cell.angle_beta   90.00
_cell.angle_gamma   90.00
#
_symmetry.space_group_name_H-M   'P 1'
#
loop_
_entity.id
_entity.type
_entity.pdbx_description
1 polymer ?
#
loop_
_entity_poly.entity_id
_entity_poly.type
_entity_poly.pdbx_seq_one_letter_code
_entity_poly.pdbx_strand_id
1 'polypeptide(L)'
;MSPSLSDTPALSRRGLLKFSLGASAFLATAGLGASLSGCSSSIPANGFATLRSGDLLFLRALVPVMLEGAVAAEKMPAAVDGTLKTLDNGLNHLSPEMLKLTRQLFDVLGMAVTRGPLTGIWGSWENASADEIRHFLDRWENSSLNLLRMGHSSLLQLVMMAWYSRAESWVHCGYPGPPVV
;
A
#
# COMPACT_ATOMS: atom_id res chain seq x y z
N MET A 1 35.33 -17.12 -5.15
CA MET A 1 34.15 -18.01 -5.03
C MET A 1 32.92 -17.11 -5.05
N SER A 2 32.28 -16.97 -6.20
CA SER A 2 31.09 -16.13 -6.35
C SER A 2 29.88 -16.94 -5.86
N PRO A 3 29.17 -16.54 -4.80
CA PRO A 3 27.98 -17.26 -4.40
C PRO A 3 26.95 -17.14 -5.51
N SER A 4 26.53 -18.28 -6.06
CA SER A 4 25.41 -18.36 -6.99
C SER A 4 24.15 -17.90 -6.24
N LEU A 5 23.43 -16.92 -6.79
CA LEU A 5 22.16 -16.42 -6.23
C LEU A 5 21.08 -17.52 -6.06
N SER A 6 21.33 -18.73 -6.59
CA SER A 6 20.42 -19.89 -6.54
C SER A 6 20.48 -20.70 -5.24
N ASP A 7 21.45 -20.48 -4.35
CA ASP A 7 21.61 -21.28 -3.12
C ASP A 7 20.70 -20.84 -1.96
N THR A 8 19.87 -19.80 -2.15
CA THR A 8 18.85 -19.46 -1.16
C THR A 8 17.59 -20.30 -1.43
N PRO A 9 17.15 -21.20 -0.53
CA PRO A 9 16.00 -22.08 -0.77
C PRO A 9 14.70 -21.31 -1.08
N ALA A 10 14.58 -20.07 -0.58
CA ALA A 10 13.49 -19.15 -0.86
C ALA A 10 13.45 -18.63 -2.32
N LEU A 11 14.58 -18.60 -3.03
CA LEU A 11 14.71 -18.16 -4.43
C LEU A 11 14.69 -19.32 -5.43
N SER A 12 14.59 -20.56 -4.97
CA SER A 12 14.38 -21.72 -5.85
C SER A 12 13.00 -21.66 -6.51
N ARG A 13 12.84 -22.16 -7.75
CA ARG A 13 11.53 -22.23 -8.44
C ARG A 13 10.43 -22.86 -7.58
N ARG A 14 10.79 -23.93 -6.84
CA ARG A 14 9.87 -24.63 -5.93
C ARG A 14 9.57 -23.82 -4.67
N GLY A 15 10.57 -23.12 -4.13
CA GLY A 15 10.41 -22.19 -3.01
C GLY A 15 9.45 -21.05 -3.37
N LEU A 16 9.65 -20.43 -4.54
CA LEU A 16 8.77 -19.39 -5.07
C LEU A 16 7.33 -19.88 -5.25
N LEU A 17 7.12 -21.06 -5.83
CA LEU A 17 5.77 -21.62 -6.04
C LEU A 17 5.05 -21.96 -4.72
N LYS A 18 5.75 -22.56 -3.75
CA LYS A 18 5.15 -22.86 -2.44
C LYS A 18 4.82 -21.58 -1.69
N PHE A 19 5.70 -20.60 -1.79
CA PHE A 19 5.50 -19.30 -1.15
C PHE A 19 4.36 -18.53 -1.81
N SER A 20 4.28 -18.46 -3.14
CA SER A 20 3.17 -17.81 -3.84
C SER A 20 1.84 -18.51 -3.56
N LEU A 21 1.83 -19.84 -3.45
CA LEU A 21 0.65 -20.61 -3.03
C LEU A 21 0.22 -20.24 -1.60
N GLY A 22 1.16 -20.17 -0.66
CA GLY A 22 0.89 -19.80 0.73
C GLY A 22 0.42 -18.34 0.88
N ALA A 23 1.04 -17.41 0.16
CA ALA A 23 0.64 -16.01 0.13
C ALA A 23 -0.75 -15.83 -0.48
N SER A 24 -1.04 -16.52 -1.59
CA SER A 24 -2.36 -16.51 -2.21
C SER A 24 -3.43 -17.10 -1.30
N ALA A 25 -3.12 -18.21 -0.61
CA ALA A 25 -4.03 -18.80 0.36
C ALA A 25 -4.31 -17.84 1.53
N PHE A 26 -3.27 -17.21 2.09
CA PHE A 26 -3.43 -16.23 3.17
C PHE A 26 -4.29 -15.04 2.74
N LEU A 27 -3.99 -14.43 1.59
CA LEU A 27 -4.75 -13.30 1.05
C LEU A 27 -6.19 -13.69 0.72
N ALA A 28 -6.42 -14.88 0.18
CA ALA A 28 -7.76 -15.39 -0.09
C ALA A 28 -8.55 -15.59 1.21
N THR A 29 -7.97 -16.23 2.23
CA THR A 29 -8.64 -16.45 3.52
C THR A 29 -8.93 -15.15 4.25
N ALA A 30 -7.95 -14.24 4.32
CA ALA A 30 -8.14 -12.94 4.95
C ALA A 30 -9.18 -12.08 4.21
N GLY A 31 -9.12 -12.05 2.86
CA GLY A 31 -10.10 -11.32 2.04
C GLY A 31 -11.52 -11.89 2.14
N LEU A 32 -11.68 -13.21 2.23
CA LEU A 32 -12.98 -13.85 2.50
C LEU A 32 -13.49 -13.50 3.89
N GLY A 33 -12.63 -13.53 4.91
CA GLY A 33 -12.97 -13.07 6.26
C GLY A 33 -13.46 -11.62 6.28
N ALA A 34 -12.76 -10.72 5.58
CA ALA A 34 -13.12 -9.30 5.46
C ALA A 34 -14.50 -9.09 4.83
N SER A 35 -14.79 -9.87 3.79
CA SER A 35 -16.04 -9.81 3.04
C SER A 35 -17.21 -10.34 3.86
N LEU A 36 -17.01 -11.45 4.58
CA LEU A 36 -18.06 -12.09 5.39
C LEU A 36 -18.33 -11.36 6.71
N SER A 37 -17.36 -10.65 7.28
CA SER A 37 -17.56 -9.84 8.48
C SER A 37 -18.23 -8.49 8.22
N GLY A 38 -18.53 -8.16 6.96
CA GLY A 38 -19.10 -6.87 6.57
C GLY A 38 -18.14 -5.68 6.70
N CYS A 39 -16.85 -5.94 6.95
CA CYS A 39 -15.83 -4.90 7.09
C CYS A 39 -15.28 -4.41 5.73
N SER A 40 -15.52 -5.19 4.67
CA SER A 40 -15.16 -4.85 3.30
C SER A 40 -16.42 -4.48 2.51
N SER A 41 -16.72 -3.18 2.41
CA SER A 41 -17.77 -2.69 1.51
C SER A 41 -17.26 -2.79 0.07
N SER A 42 -17.99 -3.39 -0.85
CA SER A 42 -17.62 -3.37 -2.28
C SER A 42 -17.86 -2.00 -2.95
N ILE A 43 -18.51 -1.08 -2.25
CA ILE A 43 -18.94 0.21 -2.78
C ILE A 43 -17.80 1.24 -2.63
N PRO A 44 -17.41 1.92 -3.72
CA PRO A 44 -16.46 3.03 -3.66
C PRO A 44 -16.95 4.15 -2.73
N ALA A 45 -16.00 4.83 -2.07
CA ALA A 45 -16.31 6.00 -1.27
C ALA A 45 -16.81 7.15 -2.15
N ASN A 46 -17.58 8.08 -1.58
CA ASN A 46 -18.10 9.22 -2.32
C ASN A 46 -16.96 10.03 -2.97
N GLY A 47 -17.08 10.29 -4.27
CA GLY A 47 -16.08 10.97 -5.09
C GLY A 47 -14.91 10.10 -5.54
N PHE A 48 -14.91 8.80 -5.27
CA PHE A 48 -13.89 7.85 -5.73
C PHE A 48 -14.52 6.80 -6.67
N ALA A 49 -13.75 6.35 -7.65
CA ALA A 49 -14.16 5.32 -8.61
C ALA A 49 -13.87 3.90 -8.08
N THR A 50 -12.80 3.74 -7.30
CA THR A 50 -12.29 2.42 -6.91
C THR A 50 -12.05 2.26 -5.40
N LEU A 51 -11.48 3.28 -4.76
CA LEU A 51 -11.17 3.28 -3.32
C LEU A 51 -12.45 3.27 -2.49
N ARG A 52 -12.46 2.44 -1.45
CA ARG A 52 -13.57 2.26 -0.51
C ARG A 52 -13.33 3.06 0.76
N SER A 53 -14.38 3.28 1.55
CA SER A 53 -14.25 4.03 2.81
C SER A 53 -13.20 3.44 3.76
N GLY A 54 -13.11 2.11 3.84
CA GLY A 54 -12.09 1.42 4.64
C GLY A 54 -10.65 1.63 4.14
N ASP A 55 -10.46 1.65 2.81
CA ASP A 55 -9.16 1.94 2.20
C ASP A 55 -8.70 3.35 2.56
N LEU A 56 -9.64 4.32 2.56
CA LEU A 56 -9.34 5.72 2.90
C LEU A 56 -8.90 5.91 4.34
N LEU A 57 -9.39 5.12 5.31
CA LEU A 57 -8.94 5.21 6.70
C LEU A 57 -7.44 4.91 6.81
N PHE A 58 -7.00 3.83 6.17
CA PHE A 58 -5.61 3.44 6.11
C PHE A 58 -4.76 4.44 5.31
N LEU A 59 -5.18 4.76 4.09
CA LEU A 59 -4.38 5.59 3.20
C LEU A 59 -4.23 7.03 3.71
N ARG A 60 -5.25 7.60 4.39
CA ARG A 60 -5.14 8.93 5.00
C ARG A 60 -4.19 8.99 6.18
N ALA A 61 -3.99 7.88 6.89
CA ALA A 61 -2.97 7.77 7.92
C ALA A 61 -1.58 7.59 7.31
N LEU A 62 -1.47 6.76 6.27
CA LEU A 62 -0.21 6.38 5.63
C LEU A 62 0.43 7.51 4.80
N VAL A 63 -0.33 8.13 3.90
CA VAL A 63 0.20 9.06 2.88
C VAL A 63 0.96 10.23 3.49
N PRO A 64 0.49 10.91 4.56
CA PRO A 64 1.25 12.00 5.17
C PRO A 64 2.65 11.61 5.64
N VAL A 65 2.79 10.39 6.18
CA VAL A 65 4.08 9.86 6.66
C VAL A 65 5.03 9.59 5.49
N MET A 66 4.50 9.08 4.38
CA MET A 66 5.30 8.82 3.18
C MET A 66 5.70 10.09 2.42
N LEU A 67 4.96 11.20 2.63
CA LEU A 67 5.24 12.51 2.04
C LEU A 67 5.98 13.45 3.01
N GLU A 68 6.37 12.96 4.19
CA GLU A 68 7.11 13.74 5.17
C GLU A 68 8.40 14.30 4.56
N GLY A 69 8.65 15.60 4.78
CA GLY A 69 9.79 16.32 4.20
C GLY A 69 9.64 16.71 2.72
N ALA A 70 8.74 16.07 1.96
CA ALA A 70 8.46 16.43 0.57
C ALA A 70 7.42 17.55 0.43
N VAL A 71 6.55 17.72 1.44
CA VAL A 71 5.44 18.68 1.42
C VAL A 71 5.48 19.53 2.70
N ALA A 72 5.36 20.85 2.55
CA ALA A 72 5.20 21.76 3.68
C ALA A 72 3.93 21.44 4.49
N ALA A 73 3.98 21.55 5.82
CA ALA A 73 2.91 21.10 6.71
C ALA A 73 1.55 21.71 6.35
N GLU A 74 1.51 22.97 5.92
CA GLU A 74 0.29 23.70 5.55
C GLU A 74 -0.35 23.16 4.27
N LYS A 75 0.44 22.54 3.39
CA LYS A 75 -0.02 21.96 2.12
C LYS A 75 -0.33 20.47 2.22
N MET A 76 0.02 19.83 3.34
CA MET A 76 -0.13 18.38 3.52
C MET A 76 -1.57 17.89 3.29
N PRO A 77 -2.64 18.55 3.79
CA PRO A 77 -4.01 18.08 3.54
C PRO A 77 -4.37 18.01 2.04
N ALA A 78 -4.02 19.06 1.29
CA ALA A 78 -4.26 19.10 -0.16
C ALA A 78 -3.37 18.09 -0.93
N ALA A 79 -2.13 17.89 -0.47
CA ALA A 79 -1.24 16.88 -1.02
C ALA A 79 -1.78 15.47 -0.79
N VAL A 80 -2.32 15.16 0.39
CA VAL A 80 -2.95 13.87 0.67
C VAL A 80 -4.17 13.66 -0.24
N ASP A 81 -5.11 14.61 -0.26
CA ASP A 81 -6.34 14.46 -1.03
C ASP A 81 -6.09 14.27 -2.52
N GLY A 82 -5.20 15.07 -3.12
CA GLY A 82 -4.87 14.91 -4.52
C GLY A 82 -4.10 13.61 -4.81
N THR A 83 -3.26 13.13 -3.88
CA THR A 83 -2.56 11.84 -4.04
C THR A 83 -3.56 10.69 -4.02
N LEU A 84 -4.57 10.75 -3.14
CA LEU A 84 -5.63 9.76 -3.11
C LEU A 84 -6.48 9.77 -4.38
N LYS A 85 -6.76 10.94 -4.97
CA LYS A 85 -7.47 11.04 -6.26
C LYS A 85 -6.65 10.46 -7.41
N THR A 86 -5.36 10.76 -7.47
CA THR A 86 -4.49 10.22 -8.51
C THR A 86 -4.28 8.71 -8.35
N LEU A 87 -4.15 8.24 -7.11
CA LEU A 87 -4.08 6.82 -6.79
C LEU A 87 -5.35 6.10 -7.26
N ASP A 88 -6.53 6.62 -6.90
CA ASP A 88 -7.82 6.06 -7.31
C ASP A 88 -7.98 5.99 -8.83
N ASN A 89 -7.55 7.03 -9.54
CA ASN A 89 -7.51 7.02 -10.99
C ASN A 89 -6.59 5.91 -11.52
N GLY A 90 -5.39 5.75 -10.96
CA GLY A 90 -4.47 4.67 -11.32
C GLY A 90 -5.08 3.28 -11.07
N LEU A 91 -5.73 3.08 -9.91
CA LEU A 91 -6.40 1.83 -9.57
C LEU A 91 -7.55 1.50 -10.54
N ASN A 92 -8.28 2.50 -11.02
CA ASN A 92 -9.37 2.33 -11.98
C ASN A 92 -8.90 1.85 -13.37
N HIS A 93 -7.59 1.93 -13.65
CA HIS A 93 -6.99 1.46 -14.90
C HIS A 93 -6.17 0.17 -14.73
N LEU A 94 -6.14 -0.41 -13.52
CA LEU A 94 -5.51 -1.71 -13.31
C LEU A 94 -6.34 -2.83 -13.95
N SER A 95 -5.65 -3.90 -14.36
CA SER A 95 -6.35 -5.14 -14.69
C SER A 95 -7.17 -5.64 -13.49
N PRO A 96 -8.29 -6.35 -13.71
CA PRO A 96 -9.14 -6.83 -12.62
C PRO A 96 -8.40 -7.64 -11.55
N GLU A 97 -7.43 -8.46 -11.95
CA GLU A 97 -6.64 -9.27 -11.00
C GLU A 97 -5.67 -8.43 -10.16
N MET A 98 -5.03 -7.42 -10.76
CA MET A 98 -4.16 -6.50 -9.99
C MET A 98 -4.97 -5.64 -9.02
N LEU A 99 -6.14 -5.16 -9.45
CA LEU A 99 -7.04 -4.44 -8.57
C LEU A 99 -7.51 -5.31 -7.40
N LYS A 100 -7.87 -6.58 -7.66
CA LYS A 100 -8.26 -7.53 -6.62
C LYS A 100 -7.14 -7.76 -5.60
N LEU A 101 -5.91 -8.01 -6.04
CA LEU A 101 -4.77 -8.18 -5.13
C LEU A 101 -4.50 -6.92 -4.30
N THR A 102 -4.62 -5.74 -4.91
CA THR A 102 -4.45 -4.46 -4.21
C THR A 102 -5.53 -4.27 -3.14
N ARG A 103 -6.79 -4.58 -3.45
CA ARG A 103 -7.89 -4.56 -2.47
C ARG A 103 -7.70 -5.58 -1.35
N GLN A 104 -7.18 -6.77 -1.66
CA GLN A 104 -6.86 -7.77 -0.64
C GLN A 104 -5.77 -7.28 0.32
N LEU A 105 -4.74 -6.59 -0.18
CA LEU A 105 -3.74 -5.94 0.67
C LEU A 105 -4.39 -4.90 1.60
N PHE A 106 -5.28 -4.05 1.08
CA PHE A 106 -6.00 -3.06 1.89
C PHE A 106 -6.95 -3.71 2.89
N ASP A 107 -7.65 -4.77 2.53
CA ASP A 107 -8.55 -5.51 3.43
C ASP A 107 -7.78 -6.11 4.61
N VAL A 108 -6.64 -6.75 4.33
CA VAL A 108 -5.74 -7.29 5.35
C VAL A 108 -5.22 -6.20 6.29
N LEU A 109 -4.99 -4.99 5.78
CA LEU A 109 -4.56 -3.85 6.61
C LEU A 109 -5.72 -3.18 7.34
N GLY A 110 -6.95 -3.28 6.84
CA GLY A 110 -8.15 -2.69 7.43
C GLY A 110 -8.75 -3.49 8.59
N MET A 111 -8.64 -4.82 8.55
CA MET A 111 -9.21 -5.69 9.60
C MET A 111 -8.34 -5.71 10.85
N ALA A 112 -8.92 -5.48 12.03
CA ALA A 112 -8.17 -5.45 13.29
C ALA A 112 -7.39 -6.76 13.58
N VAL A 113 -7.98 -7.92 13.25
CA VAL A 113 -7.39 -9.24 13.50
C VAL A 113 -6.11 -9.50 12.71
N THR A 114 -5.97 -8.90 11.53
CA THR A 114 -4.76 -9.00 10.70
C THR A 114 -3.87 -7.77 10.85
N ARG A 115 -4.43 -6.57 11.01
CA ARG A 115 -3.70 -5.31 11.20
C ARG A 115 -2.73 -5.40 12.37
N GLY A 116 -3.22 -5.73 13.57
CA GLY A 116 -2.40 -5.76 14.78
C GLY A 116 -1.13 -6.61 14.64
N PRO A 117 -1.24 -7.91 14.30
CA PRO A 117 -0.08 -8.78 14.11
C PRO A 117 0.84 -8.35 12.97
N LEU A 118 0.30 -7.85 11.86
CA LEU A 118 1.08 -7.52 10.68
C LEU A 118 1.79 -6.17 10.81
N THR A 119 1.15 -5.17 11.41
CA THR A 119 1.63 -3.78 11.43
C THR A 119 2.10 -3.34 12.81
N GLY A 120 1.68 -4.03 13.86
CA GLY A 120 1.91 -3.63 15.26
C GLY A 120 0.88 -2.62 15.77
N ILE A 121 -0.06 -2.19 14.93
CA ILE A 121 -1.05 -1.15 15.22
C ILE A 121 -2.39 -1.82 15.53
N TRP A 122 -2.72 -1.92 16.82
CA TRP A 122 -3.96 -2.56 17.27
C TRP A 122 -5.17 -1.63 17.21
N GLY A 123 -4.96 -0.32 17.44
CA GLY A 123 -5.98 0.73 17.32
C GLY A 123 -6.44 0.98 15.89
N SER A 124 -7.44 1.84 15.69
CA SER A 124 -7.85 2.30 14.36
C SER A 124 -6.75 3.10 13.68
N TRP A 125 -6.73 3.10 12.35
CA TRP A 125 -5.76 3.88 11.57
C TRP A 125 -5.84 5.38 11.86
N GLU A 126 -7.02 5.90 12.17
CA GLU A 126 -7.25 7.31 12.51
C GLU A 126 -6.53 7.74 13.80
N ASN A 127 -6.23 6.77 14.68
CA ASN A 127 -5.55 7.00 15.95
C ASN A 127 -4.06 6.61 15.91
N ALA A 128 -3.58 6.05 14.79
CA ALA A 128 -2.19 5.63 14.64
C ALA A 128 -1.29 6.87 14.54
N SER A 129 -0.26 6.94 15.36
CA SER A 129 0.75 8.00 15.30
C SER A 129 1.65 7.84 14.07
N ALA A 130 2.26 8.95 13.62
CA ALA A 130 3.23 8.92 12.54
C ALA A 130 4.39 7.95 12.85
N ASP A 131 4.84 7.90 14.11
CA ASP A 131 5.92 7.04 14.59
C ASP A 131 5.56 5.55 14.48
N GLU A 132 4.33 5.17 14.87
CA GLU A 132 3.83 3.80 14.69
C GLU A 132 3.80 3.39 13.21
N ILE A 133 3.39 4.31 12.33
CA ILE A 133 3.34 4.06 10.89
C ILE A 133 4.76 3.94 10.31
N ARG A 134 5.71 4.78 10.74
CA ARG A 134 7.14 4.67 10.37
C ARG A 134 7.72 3.32 10.81
N HIS A 135 7.48 2.91 12.06
CA HIS A 135 7.91 1.60 12.55
C HIS A 135 7.25 0.44 11.81
N PHE A 136 5.97 0.56 11.45
CA PHE A 136 5.29 -0.42 10.62
C PHE A 136 5.98 -0.58 9.25
N LEU A 137 6.24 0.53 8.55
CA LEU A 137 6.89 0.52 7.24
C LEU A 137 8.31 -0.06 7.31
N ASP A 138 9.12 0.40 8.27
CA ASP A 138 10.49 -0.07 8.49
C ASP A 138 10.54 -1.59 8.76
N ARG A 139 9.62 -2.11 9.58
CA ARG A 139 9.53 -3.56 9.84
C ARG A 139 9.14 -4.36 8.62
N TRP A 140 8.25 -3.83 7.77
CA TRP A 140 7.88 -4.51 6.54
C TRP A 140 9.00 -4.49 5.51
N GLU A 141 9.68 -3.34 5.35
CA GLU A 141 10.85 -3.18 4.48
C GLU A 141 11.97 -4.17 4.83
N ASN A 142 12.28 -4.29 6.12
CA ASN A 142 13.38 -5.11 6.64
C ASN A 142 12.96 -6.53 7.03
N SER A 143 11.77 -6.99 6.63
CA SER A 143 11.25 -8.30 7.03
C SER A 143 12.00 -9.47 6.40
N SER A 144 12.20 -10.55 7.15
CA SER A 144 12.63 -11.85 6.60
C SER A 144 11.52 -12.52 5.77
N LEU A 145 10.26 -12.11 5.96
CA LEU A 145 9.12 -12.60 5.20
C LEU A 145 9.00 -11.80 3.90
N ASN A 146 9.22 -12.48 2.77
CA ASN A 146 9.12 -11.85 1.46
C ASN A 146 7.75 -11.20 1.20
N LEU A 147 6.69 -11.71 1.82
CA LEU A 147 5.32 -11.19 1.65
C LEU A 147 5.21 -9.76 2.18
N LEU A 148 5.81 -9.49 3.34
CA LEU A 148 5.75 -8.19 3.98
C LEU A 148 6.61 -7.18 3.23
N ARG A 149 7.78 -7.59 2.74
CA ARG A 149 8.61 -6.75 1.86
C ARG A 149 7.89 -6.38 0.56
N MET A 150 7.22 -7.35 -0.07
CA MET A 150 6.39 -7.07 -1.26
C MET A 150 5.22 -6.14 -0.92
N GLY A 151 4.59 -6.32 0.24
CA GLY A 151 3.57 -5.39 0.75
C GLY A 151 4.11 -3.98 0.88
N HIS A 152 5.29 -3.81 1.48
CA HIS A 152 5.98 -2.52 1.59
C HIS A 152 6.25 -1.89 0.22
N SER A 153 6.92 -2.62 -0.68
CA SER A 153 7.20 -2.14 -2.04
C SER A 153 5.93 -1.76 -2.80
N SER A 154 4.84 -2.52 -2.62
CA SER A 154 3.56 -2.23 -3.27
C SER A 154 2.93 -0.94 -2.75
N LEU A 155 2.92 -0.74 -1.43
CA LEU A 155 2.45 0.51 -0.81
C LEU A 155 3.28 1.70 -1.26
N LEU A 156 4.61 1.56 -1.21
CA LEU A 156 5.56 2.56 -1.68
C LEU A 156 5.30 2.94 -3.13
N GLN A 157 5.23 1.94 -4.02
CA GLN A 157 5.00 2.17 -5.44
C GLN A 157 3.66 2.85 -5.70
N LEU A 158 2.56 2.38 -5.09
CA LEU A 158 1.23 2.96 -5.28
C LEU A 158 1.18 4.44 -4.88
N VAL A 159 1.69 4.79 -3.69
CA VAL A 159 1.66 6.17 -3.20
C VAL A 159 2.64 7.06 -3.95
N MET A 160 3.87 6.61 -4.17
CA MET A 160 4.89 7.42 -4.87
C MET A 160 4.51 7.66 -6.33
N MET A 161 3.96 6.67 -7.04
CA MET A 161 3.47 6.87 -8.41
C MET A 161 2.31 7.88 -8.45
N ALA A 162 1.41 7.82 -7.47
CA ALA A 162 0.30 8.75 -7.38
C ALA A 162 0.74 10.19 -7.03
N TRP A 163 1.77 10.34 -6.18
CA TRP A 163 2.31 11.64 -5.83
C TRP A 163 3.11 12.26 -6.97
N TYR A 164 4.09 11.54 -7.53
CA TYR A 164 5.02 12.08 -8.52
C TYR A 164 4.41 12.31 -9.91
N SER A 165 3.21 11.78 -10.16
CA SER A 165 2.43 12.11 -11.38
C SER A 165 1.76 13.49 -11.31
N ARG A 166 1.82 14.18 -10.15
CA ARG A 166 1.21 15.51 -9.98
C ARG A 166 2.22 16.62 -10.18
N ALA A 167 1.82 17.68 -10.87
CA ALA A 167 2.69 18.81 -11.21
C ALA A 167 3.34 19.49 -9.99
N GLU A 168 2.63 19.56 -8.87
CA GLU A 168 3.14 20.16 -7.63
C GLU A 168 4.35 19.43 -7.01
N SER A 169 4.55 18.15 -7.35
CA SER A 169 5.70 17.36 -6.89
C SER A 169 6.97 17.65 -7.69
N TRP A 170 6.85 18.15 -8.92
CA TRP A 170 7.95 18.20 -9.90
C TRP A 170 9.04 19.19 -9.51
N VAL A 171 8.65 20.34 -8.96
CA VAL A 171 9.58 21.39 -8.53
C VAL A 171 10.57 20.85 -7.49
N HIS A 172 10.08 19.99 -6.58
CA HIS A 172 10.89 19.41 -5.51
C HIS A 172 11.89 18.36 -6.01
N CYS A 173 11.59 17.65 -7.11
CA CYS A 173 12.51 16.67 -7.71
C CYS A 173 13.31 17.22 -8.90
N GLY A 174 13.21 18.52 -9.19
CA GLY A 174 13.94 19.17 -10.29
C GLY A 174 13.43 18.79 -11.69
N TYR A 175 12.24 18.21 -11.79
CA TYR A 175 11.63 17.86 -13.06
C TYR A 175 10.93 19.09 -13.68
N PRO A 176 11.28 19.53 -14.90
CA PRO A 176 10.67 20.71 -15.52
C PRO A 176 9.23 20.48 -16.02
N GLY A 177 8.71 19.26 -15.91
CA GLY A 177 7.44 18.85 -16.49
C GLY A 177 7.61 18.20 -17.88
N PRO A 178 6.52 17.61 -18.41
CA PRO A 178 6.52 17.03 -19.74
C PRO A 178 6.76 18.11 -20.81
N PRO A 179 7.39 17.76 -21.95
CA PRO A 179 7.59 18.70 -23.03
C PRO A 179 6.26 19.22 -23.56
N VAL A 180 6.18 20.54 -23.76
CA VAL A 180 5.02 21.20 -24.38
C VAL A 180 5.13 20.96 -25.89
N VAL A 181 4.16 20.27 -26.48
CA VAL A 181 4.02 20.08 -27.93
C VAL A 181 3.12 21.14 -28.55
#